data_AF-A0A7J9CA67-F1
#
_entry.id   AF-A0A7J9CA67-F1
#
_cell.length_a   1.000
_cell.length_b   1.000
_cell.length_c   1.000
_cell.angle_alpha   90.00
_cell.angle_beta   90.00
_cell.angle_gamma   90.00
#
_symmetry.space_group_name_H-M   'P 1'
#
loop_
_entity.id
_entity.type
_entity.pdbx_description
1 polymer ?
#
loop_
_entity_poly.entity_id
_entity_poly.type
_entity_poly.pdbx_seq_one_letter_code
_entity_poly.pdbx_strand_id
1 'polypeptide(L)'
;MAGSPDHLFNLRNNFYLGSYQAAINNSDLPNLSPDDAVERDCLVYRSYIALGSYQESTISSLKEWLADPAIGNNPILRLIAGIIFTHEEDYNEALKHTNAGGTMELHALNVQIFIKMHRSDYAERQLRVMQQIDEDHTLTQLANAWLNLAVGGSKIQEAYLIFQDFSEKYPMTGLILNGKADAKDPETLANLVVCSLHLGKSSSRYLSQLKLTHPEHILVKRASSAEDSFERAVQSVA
;
A
#
# COMPACT_ATOMS: atom_id res chain seq x y z
N MET A 1 -23.70 28.71 -19.05
CA MET A 1 -22.30 28.40 -19.43
C MET A 1 -22.24 26.91 -19.65
N ALA A 2 -22.11 26.45 -20.90
CA ALA A 2 -21.89 25.03 -21.17
C ALA A 2 -20.49 24.68 -20.66
N GLY A 3 -20.41 23.85 -19.62
CA GLY A 3 -19.13 23.36 -19.12
C GLY A 3 -18.40 22.64 -20.24
N SER A 4 -17.10 22.92 -20.39
CA SER A 4 -16.23 22.20 -21.31
C SER A 4 -16.44 20.69 -21.14
N PRO A 5 -16.42 19.89 -22.23
CA PRO A 5 -16.60 18.45 -22.13
C PRO A 5 -15.58 17.87 -21.15
N ASP A 6 -16.05 17.14 -20.13
CA ASP A 6 -15.14 16.44 -19.20
C ASP A 6 -14.52 15.25 -19.93
N HIS A 7 -13.35 15.48 -20.53
CA HIS A 7 -12.64 14.50 -21.35
C HIS A 7 -12.23 13.25 -20.56
N LEU A 8 -12.09 13.36 -19.24
CA LEU A 8 -11.69 12.26 -18.35
C LEU A 8 -12.86 11.50 -17.75
N PHE A 9 -14.10 11.94 -17.99
CA PHE A 9 -15.29 11.36 -17.38
C PHE A 9 -15.38 9.84 -17.55
N ASN A 10 -15.19 9.34 -18.78
CA ASN A 10 -15.27 7.91 -19.08
C ASN A 10 -14.13 7.12 -18.43
N LEU A 11 -12.93 7.70 -18.38
CA LEU A 11 -11.76 7.07 -17.77
C LEU A 11 -11.92 6.93 -16.26
N ARG A 12 -12.36 8.01 -15.58
CA ARG A 12 -12.71 8.01 -14.15
C ARG A 12 -13.79 6.97 -13.87
N ASN A 13 -14.85 6.95 -14.67
CA ASN A 13 -15.95 6.02 -14.50
C ASN A 13 -15.47 4.56 -14.59
N ASN A 14 -14.69 4.21 -15.62
CA ASN A 14 -14.12 2.87 -15.75
C ASN A 14 -13.19 2.50 -14.59
N PHE A 15 -12.38 3.45 -14.12
CA PHE A 15 -11.51 3.25 -12.96
C PHE A 15 -12.31 2.97 -11.68
N TYR A 16 -13.30 3.80 -11.37
CA TYR A 16 -14.11 3.65 -10.15
C TYR A 16 -15.04 2.43 -10.19
N LEU A 17 -15.41 1.95 -11.36
CA LEU A 17 -16.14 0.69 -11.55
C LEU A 17 -15.25 -0.56 -11.49
N GLY A 18 -13.94 -0.41 -11.24
CA GLY A 18 -12.99 -1.53 -11.21
C GLY A 18 -12.72 -2.15 -12.59
N SER A 19 -13.17 -1.51 -13.66
CA SER A 19 -12.95 -1.94 -15.04
C SER A 19 -11.59 -1.44 -15.53
N TYR A 20 -10.53 -1.83 -14.83
CA TYR A 20 -9.17 -1.32 -15.02
C TYR A 20 -8.62 -1.55 -16.43
N GLN A 21 -8.90 -2.70 -17.04
CA GLN A 21 -8.46 -2.98 -18.42
C GLN A 21 -9.15 -2.06 -19.44
N ALA A 22 -10.43 -1.72 -19.20
CA ALA A 22 -11.15 -0.77 -20.04
C ALA A 22 -10.64 0.66 -19.82
N ALA A 23 -10.25 1.03 -18.59
CA ALA A 23 -9.63 2.32 -18.32
C ALA A 23 -8.32 2.48 -19.11
N ILE A 24 -7.46 1.45 -19.10
CA ILE A 24 -6.22 1.42 -19.88
C ILE A 24 -6.49 1.51 -21.39
N ASN A 25 -7.41 0.69 -21.91
CA ASN A 25 -7.68 0.68 -23.35
C ASN A 25 -8.28 1.99 -23.87
N ASN A 26 -8.98 2.74 -23.00
CA ASN A 26 -9.63 4.00 -23.34
C ASN A 26 -8.85 5.23 -22.86
N SER A 27 -7.56 5.07 -22.53
CA SER A 27 -6.73 6.19 -22.07
C SER A 27 -6.19 7.05 -23.20
N ASP A 28 -6.23 6.60 -24.46
CA ASP A 28 -5.73 7.39 -25.59
C ASP A 28 -6.68 8.55 -25.92
N LEU A 29 -6.47 9.67 -25.21
CA LEU A 29 -7.26 10.88 -25.27
C LEU A 29 -6.40 12.02 -25.83
N PRO A 30 -6.66 12.49 -27.07
CA PRO A 30 -5.93 13.59 -27.67
C PRO A 30 -6.40 14.96 -27.12
N ASN A 31 -5.51 15.96 -27.17
CA ASN A 31 -5.80 17.36 -26.82
C ASN A 31 -6.21 17.62 -25.36
N LEU A 32 -5.63 16.87 -24.42
CA LEU A 32 -5.81 17.14 -22.99
C LEU A 32 -5.01 18.36 -22.53
N SER A 33 -5.53 19.07 -21.52
CA SER A 33 -4.73 20.03 -20.77
C SER A 33 -3.58 19.31 -20.05
N PRO A 34 -2.49 20.01 -19.66
CA PRO A 34 -1.41 19.39 -18.89
C PRO A 34 -1.91 18.73 -17.59
N ASP A 35 -2.87 19.35 -16.91
CA ASP A 35 -3.45 18.81 -15.68
C ASP A 35 -4.31 17.56 -15.95
N ASP A 36 -5.12 17.58 -17.01
CA ASP A 36 -5.94 16.42 -17.39
C ASP A 36 -5.09 15.25 -17.91
N ALA A 37 -3.97 15.54 -18.57
CA ALA A 37 -3.02 14.52 -19.01
C ALA A 37 -2.40 13.81 -17.82
N VAL A 38 -1.96 14.56 -16.80
CA VAL A 38 -1.43 13.99 -15.55
C VAL A 38 -2.50 13.14 -14.85
N GLU A 39 -3.73 13.61 -14.75
CA GLU A 39 -4.79 12.86 -14.08
C GLU A 39 -5.14 11.56 -14.83
N ARG A 40 -5.25 11.62 -16.16
CA ARG A 40 -5.40 10.41 -17.00
C ARG A 40 -4.31 9.40 -16.69
N ASP A 41 -3.07 9.85 -16.71
CA ASP A 41 -1.90 9.01 -16.52
C ASP A 41 -1.90 8.37 -15.12
N CYS A 42 -2.30 9.13 -14.10
CA CYS A 42 -2.49 8.61 -12.74
C CYS A 42 -3.56 7.51 -12.67
N LEU A 43 -4.71 7.68 -13.33
CA LEU A 43 -5.79 6.70 -13.35
C LEU A 43 -5.38 5.41 -14.08
N VAL A 44 -4.64 5.56 -15.18
CA VAL A 44 -4.08 4.43 -15.94
C VAL A 44 -3.08 3.64 -15.09
N TYR A 45 -2.17 4.32 -14.40
CA TYR A 45 -1.21 3.64 -13.54
C TYR A 45 -1.85 2.93 -12.36
N ARG A 46 -2.82 3.57 -11.71
CA ARG A 46 -3.60 2.91 -10.65
C ARG A 46 -4.35 1.68 -11.18
N SER A 47 -4.80 1.72 -12.44
CA SER A 47 -5.42 0.58 -13.12
C SER A 47 -4.42 -0.56 -13.37
N TYR A 48 -3.20 -0.25 -13.82
CA TYR A 48 -2.13 -1.26 -13.99
C TYR A 48 -1.73 -1.91 -12.67
N ILE A 49 -1.60 -1.11 -11.60
CA ILE A 49 -1.35 -1.61 -10.23
C ILE A 49 -2.48 -2.55 -9.80
N ALA A 50 -3.74 -2.14 -9.98
CA ALA A 50 -4.90 -2.92 -9.56
C ALA A 50 -5.07 -4.24 -10.33
N LEU A 51 -4.56 -4.34 -11.57
CA LEU A 51 -4.58 -5.56 -12.37
C LEU A 51 -3.41 -6.52 -12.08
N GLY A 52 -2.47 -6.17 -11.21
CA GLY A 52 -1.30 -7.01 -10.96
C GLY A 52 -0.37 -7.16 -12.18
N SER A 53 -0.60 -6.37 -13.24
CA SER A 53 0.06 -6.49 -14.54
C SER A 53 1.12 -5.39 -14.70
N TYR A 54 1.91 -5.17 -13.65
CA TYR A 54 3.09 -4.31 -13.65
C TYR A 54 4.22 -5.02 -14.41
N GLN A 55 4.08 -5.12 -15.72
CA GLN A 55 5.13 -5.61 -16.60
C GLN A 55 6.23 -4.55 -16.78
N GLU A 56 7.43 -5.00 -17.14
CA GLU A 56 8.64 -4.20 -17.42
C GLU A 56 8.40 -2.96 -18.31
N SER A 57 7.37 -3.00 -19.15
CA SER A 57 6.89 -1.88 -19.97
C SER A 57 6.41 -0.68 -19.13
N THR A 58 5.66 -0.92 -18.05
CA THR A 58 5.14 0.15 -17.16
C THR A 58 6.29 0.87 -16.45
N ILE A 59 7.30 0.13 -15.99
CA ILE A 59 8.49 0.69 -15.35
C ILE A 59 9.30 1.52 -16.37
N SER A 60 9.39 1.05 -17.62
CA SER A 60 10.09 1.75 -18.69
C SER A 60 9.44 3.10 -19.01
N SER A 61 8.12 3.12 -19.22
CA SER A 61 7.36 4.36 -19.46
C SER A 61 7.44 5.31 -18.27
N LEU A 62 7.36 4.78 -17.04
CA LEU A 62 7.47 5.57 -15.82
C LEU A 62 8.84 6.26 -15.73
N LYS A 63 9.94 5.55 -16.05
CA LYS A 63 11.29 6.12 -16.04
C LYS A 63 11.46 7.22 -17.09
N GLU A 64 10.87 7.06 -18.26
CA GLU A 64 10.87 8.10 -19.30
C GLU A 64 10.19 9.38 -18.82
N TRP A 65 9.05 9.27 -18.14
CA TRP A 65 8.31 10.43 -17.64
C TRP A 65 8.96 11.08 -16.43
N LEU A 66 9.61 10.29 -15.56
CA LEU A 66 10.43 10.82 -14.48
C LEU A 66 11.67 11.59 -14.98
N ALA A 67 12.14 11.28 -16.19
CA ALA A 67 13.25 11.99 -16.83
C ALA A 67 12.81 13.30 -17.51
N ASP A 68 11.51 13.47 -17.80
CA ASP A 68 10.97 14.68 -18.40
C ASP A 68 10.92 15.83 -17.36
N PRO A 69 11.65 16.94 -17.56
CA PRO A 69 11.65 18.07 -16.63
C PRO A 69 10.28 18.74 -16.42
N ALA A 70 9.35 18.60 -17.36
CA ALA A 70 8.03 19.23 -17.29
C ALA A 70 7.09 18.49 -16.33
N ILE A 71 7.15 17.16 -16.28
CA ILE A 71 6.23 16.31 -15.51
C ILE A 71 6.91 15.51 -14.39
N GLY A 72 8.22 15.26 -14.48
CA GLY A 72 8.97 14.41 -13.56
C GLY A 72 9.00 14.91 -12.12
N ASN A 73 8.76 16.22 -11.91
CA ASN A 73 8.69 16.80 -10.57
C ASN A 73 7.29 16.78 -9.95
N ASN A 74 6.29 16.25 -10.66
CA ASN A 74 4.92 16.15 -10.17
C ASN A 74 4.84 15.22 -8.93
N PRO A 75 4.31 15.68 -7.79
CA PRO A 75 4.25 14.88 -6.56
C PRO A 75 3.46 13.57 -6.70
N ILE A 76 2.39 13.56 -7.49
CA ILE A 76 1.55 12.38 -7.69
C ILE A 76 2.28 11.34 -8.54
N LEU A 77 2.94 11.77 -9.62
CA LEU A 77 3.78 10.88 -10.44
C LEU A 77 4.90 10.27 -9.60
N ARG A 78 5.56 11.08 -8.77
CA ARG A 78 6.62 10.64 -7.86
C ARG A 78 6.12 9.68 -6.78
N LEU A 79 4.88 9.87 -6.30
CA LEU A 79 4.23 8.98 -5.34
C LEU A 79 3.93 7.61 -5.97
N ILE A 80 3.32 7.62 -7.16
CA ILE A 80 3.04 6.40 -7.93
C ILE A 80 4.34 5.65 -8.24
N ALA A 81 5.38 6.37 -8.68
CA ALA A 81 6.69 5.80 -8.92
C ALA A 81 7.28 5.15 -7.67
N GLY A 82 7.24 5.86 -6.54
CA GLY A 82 7.70 5.33 -5.27
C GLY A 82 6.97 4.05 -4.85
N ILE A 83 5.66 3.98 -5.02
CA ILE A 83 4.85 2.78 -4.71
C ILE A 83 5.27 1.61 -5.60
N ILE A 84 5.40 1.83 -6.91
CA ILE A 84 5.79 0.80 -7.87
C ILE A 84 7.20 0.27 -7.56
N PHE A 85 8.18 1.16 -7.40
CA PHE A 85 9.56 0.74 -7.07
C PHE A 85 9.65 0.04 -5.71
N THR A 86 8.81 0.43 -4.74
CA THR A 86 8.71 -0.27 -3.44
C THR A 86 8.16 -1.69 -3.59
N HIS A 87 7.24 -1.91 -4.52
CA HIS A 87 6.70 -3.23 -4.82
C HIS A 87 7.71 -4.13 -5.54
N GLU A 88 8.54 -3.55 -6.41
CA GLU A 88 9.67 -4.22 -7.08
C GLU A 88 10.89 -4.45 -6.17
N GLU A 89 10.78 -4.12 -4.87
CA GLU A 89 11.86 -4.18 -3.87
C GLU A 89 13.09 -3.30 -4.20
N ASP A 90 12.99 -2.41 -5.19
CA ASP A 90 14.01 -1.41 -5.51
C ASP A 90 13.82 -0.14 -4.66
N TYR A 91 14.11 -0.27 -3.38
CA TYR A 91 13.95 0.81 -2.41
C TYR A 91 14.87 2.01 -2.68
N ASN A 92 16.02 1.79 -3.30
CA ASN A 92 16.97 2.86 -3.61
C ASN A 92 16.40 3.78 -4.69
N GLU A 93 15.84 3.20 -5.76
CA GLU A 93 15.20 3.98 -6.82
C GLU A 93 13.94 4.69 -6.30
N ALA A 94 13.14 4.02 -5.47
CA ALA A 94 11.99 4.64 -4.81
C ALA A 94 12.41 5.92 -4.04
N LEU A 95 13.43 5.82 -3.20
CA LEU A 95 13.89 6.93 -2.36
C LEU A 95 14.50 8.10 -3.14
N LYS A 96 15.05 7.89 -4.33
CA LYS A 96 15.51 8.98 -5.20
C LYS A 96 14.34 9.89 -5.58
N HIS A 97 13.19 9.30 -5.86
CA HIS A 97 12.01 10.04 -6.32
C HIS A 97 11.13 10.55 -5.18
N THR A 98 11.21 10.00 -3.97
CA THR A 98 10.31 10.39 -2.88
C THR A 98 10.94 11.33 -1.84
N ASN A 99 12.28 11.44 -1.76
CA ASN A 99 12.94 12.28 -0.74
C ASN A 99 12.93 13.79 -1.03
N ALA A 100 12.95 14.21 -2.29
CA ALA A 100 13.19 15.63 -2.64
C ALA A 100 11.92 16.51 -2.54
N GLY A 101 11.88 17.52 -1.67
CA GLY A 101 10.77 18.48 -1.63
C GLY A 101 9.37 17.84 -1.47
N GLY A 102 9.29 16.78 -0.66
CA GLY A 102 8.15 15.89 -0.60
C GLY A 102 6.90 16.50 0.04
N THR A 103 5.72 16.08 -0.44
CA THR A 103 4.44 16.29 0.24
C THR A 103 4.31 15.32 1.42
N MET A 104 3.29 15.50 2.24
CA MET A 104 3.03 14.61 3.39
C MET A 104 2.88 13.14 2.96
N GLU A 105 2.29 12.86 1.79
CA GLU A 105 2.18 11.51 1.24
C GLU A 105 3.54 10.90 0.91
N LEU A 106 4.44 11.68 0.30
CA LEU A 106 5.80 11.22 -0.02
C LEU A 106 6.60 10.95 1.25
N HIS A 107 6.44 11.78 2.28
CA HIS A 107 7.05 11.52 3.58
C HIS A 107 6.52 10.25 4.24
N ALA A 108 5.21 10.02 4.21
CA ALA A 108 4.58 8.81 4.74
C ALA A 108 5.05 7.55 3.98
N LEU A 109 5.18 7.63 2.66
CA LEU A 109 5.71 6.55 1.83
C LEU A 109 7.17 6.23 2.19
N ASN A 110 8.01 7.23 2.45
CA ASN A 110 9.38 7.01 2.90
C ASN A 110 9.45 6.25 4.22
N VAL A 111 8.56 6.52 5.17
CA VAL A 111 8.46 5.74 6.41
C VAL A 111 8.18 4.27 6.08
N GLN A 112 7.23 3.98 5.19
CA GLN A 112 6.95 2.61 4.76
C GLN A 112 8.15 1.93 4.08
N ILE A 113 8.86 2.65 3.20
CA ILE A 113 10.06 2.16 2.53
C ILE A 113 11.14 1.80 3.56
N PHE A 114 11.43 2.70 4.50
CA PHE A 114 12.45 2.45 5.53
C PHE A 114 12.09 1.28 6.46
N ILE A 115 10.81 1.11 6.78
CA ILE A 115 10.31 -0.07 7.51
C ILE A 115 10.56 -1.35 6.70
N LYS A 116 10.23 -1.36 5.41
CA LYS A 116 10.48 -2.49 4.50
C LYS A 116 11.96 -2.80 4.32
N MET A 117 12.83 -1.80 4.36
CA MET A 117 14.29 -1.96 4.38
C MET A 117 14.85 -2.49 5.72
N HIS A 118 14.00 -2.73 6.72
CA HIS A 118 14.40 -3.07 8.10
C HIS A 118 15.28 -2.01 8.77
N ARG A 119 15.09 -0.74 8.39
CA ARG A 119 15.82 0.42 8.92
C ARG A 119 14.90 1.33 9.71
N SER A 120 14.51 0.86 10.90
CA SER A 120 13.65 1.62 11.82
C SER A 120 14.27 2.95 12.24
N ASP A 121 15.60 3.06 12.28
CA ASP A 121 16.33 4.29 12.60
C ASP A 121 16.08 5.41 11.58
N TYR A 122 16.04 5.08 10.29
CA TYR A 122 15.69 6.04 9.24
C TYR A 122 14.19 6.35 9.23
N ALA A 123 13.35 5.35 9.50
CA ALA A 123 11.90 5.55 9.62
C ALA A 123 11.55 6.50 10.77
N GLU A 124 12.20 6.38 11.92
CA GLU A 124 12.06 7.30 13.06
C GLU A 124 12.46 8.74 12.70
N ARG A 125 13.59 8.92 12.00
CA ARG A 125 14.03 10.25 11.57
C ARG A 125 13.02 10.88 10.60
N GLN A 126 12.51 10.09 9.66
CA GLN A 126 11.51 10.55 8.71
C GLN A 126 10.19 10.91 9.40
N LEU A 127 9.76 10.12 10.37
CA LEU A 127 8.57 10.42 11.17
C LEU A 127 8.71 11.74 11.94
N ARG A 128 9.89 12.03 12.51
CA ARG A 128 10.14 13.32 13.18
C ARG A 128 9.99 14.50 12.22
N VAL A 129 10.40 14.36 10.96
CA VAL A 129 10.17 15.39 9.94
C VAL A 129 8.68 15.59 9.73
N MET A 130 7.88 14.51 9.62
CA MET A 130 6.43 14.61 9.49
C MET A 130 5.79 15.32 10.70
N GLN A 131 6.22 14.99 11.91
CA GLN A 131 5.74 15.63 13.15
C GLN A 131 6.09 17.12 13.22
N GLN A 132 7.25 17.53 12.71
CA GLN A 132 7.63 18.95 12.63
C GLN A 132 6.78 19.74 11.64
N ILE A 133 6.33 19.08 10.55
CA ILE A 133 5.44 19.70 9.57
C ILE A 133 4.03 19.82 10.16
N ASP A 134 3.48 18.70 10.62
CA ASP A 134 2.17 18.63 11.26
C ASP A 134 2.04 17.30 12.04
N GLU A 135 2.07 17.40 13.37
CA GLU A 135 1.96 16.27 14.28
C GLU A 135 0.55 15.65 14.29
N ASP A 136 -0.49 16.47 14.14
CA ASP A 136 -1.89 16.03 14.20
C ASP A 136 -2.39 15.51 12.85
N HIS A 137 -1.62 15.68 11.78
CA HIS A 137 -1.96 15.19 10.46
C HIS A 137 -2.21 13.68 10.47
N THR A 138 -3.31 13.25 9.83
CA THR A 138 -3.71 11.83 9.75
C THR A 138 -2.59 10.92 9.25
N LEU A 139 -1.85 11.34 8.21
CA LEU A 139 -0.71 10.58 7.68
C LEU A 139 0.46 10.48 8.67
N THR A 140 0.72 11.51 9.48
CA THR A 140 1.77 11.48 10.52
C THR A 140 1.41 10.46 11.59
N GLN A 141 0.16 10.48 12.04
CA GLN A 141 -0.35 9.52 13.02
C GLN A 141 -0.39 8.08 12.47
N LEU A 142 -0.76 7.87 11.21
CA LEU A 142 -0.66 6.57 10.54
C LEU A 142 0.79 6.07 10.42
N ALA A 143 1.72 6.94 10.02
CA ALA A 143 3.14 6.60 9.93
C ALA A 143 3.73 6.23 11.30
N ASN A 144 3.31 6.91 12.37
CA ASN A 144 3.65 6.58 13.74
C ASN A 144 3.15 5.18 14.13
N ALA A 145 1.89 4.87 13.79
CA ALA A 145 1.33 3.54 14.05
C ALA A 145 2.08 2.42 13.29
N TRP A 146 2.43 2.62 12.02
CA TRP A 146 3.21 1.65 11.25
C TRP A 146 4.60 1.41 11.85
N LEU A 147 5.29 2.48 12.26
CA LEU A 147 6.60 2.38 12.89
C LEU A 147 6.53 1.65 14.23
N ASN A 148 5.55 1.99 15.06
CA ASN A 148 5.33 1.33 16.35
C ASN A 148 5.03 -0.16 16.20
N LEU A 149 4.27 -0.55 15.17
CA LEU A 149 4.07 -1.96 14.82
C LEU A 149 5.36 -2.64 14.36
N ALA A 150 6.17 -1.96 13.55
CA ALA A 150 7.42 -2.50 13.04
C ALA A 150 8.49 -2.68 14.14
N VAL A 151 8.55 -1.76 15.11
CA VAL A 151 9.44 -1.86 16.28
C VAL A 151 8.97 -2.95 17.24
N GLY A 152 7.65 -3.10 17.42
CA GLY A 152 7.07 -4.14 18.27
C GLY A 152 7.24 -3.88 19.77
N GLY A 153 7.08 -4.93 20.58
CA GLY A 153 7.23 -4.87 22.04
C GLY A 153 6.20 -3.94 22.70
N SER A 154 6.66 -3.03 23.57
CA SER A 154 5.78 -2.10 24.29
C SER A 154 5.12 -1.06 23.39
N LYS A 155 5.62 -0.85 22.16
CA LYS A 155 5.09 0.11 21.19
C LYS A 155 3.82 -0.38 20.48
N ILE A 156 3.51 -1.67 20.53
CA ILE A 156 2.29 -2.24 19.92
C ILE A 156 1.04 -1.64 20.55
N GLN A 157 1.05 -1.41 21.87
CA GLN A 157 -0.08 -0.80 22.57
C GLN A 157 -0.32 0.65 22.11
N GLU A 158 0.75 1.41 21.85
CA GLU A 158 0.67 2.77 21.32
C GLU A 158 0.07 2.77 19.90
N ALA A 159 0.50 1.85 19.03
CA ALA A 159 -0.09 1.69 17.70
C ALA A 159 -1.58 1.35 17.76
N TYR A 160 -1.98 0.47 18.67
CA TYR A 160 -3.38 0.08 18.85
C TYR A 160 -4.28 1.28 19.20
N LEU A 161 -3.83 2.13 20.13
CA LEU A 161 -4.58 3.32 20.54
C LEU A 161 -4.76 4.30 19.38
N ILE A 162 -3.73 4.52 18.56
CA ILE A 162 -3.83 5.38 17.37
C ILE A 162 -4.89 4.85 16.39
N PHE A 163 -4.89 3.54 16.11
CA PHE A 163 -5.90 2.94 15.24
C PHE A 163 -7.31 2.99 15.83
N GLN A 164 -7.43 2.82 17.14
CA GLN A 164 -8.72 2.96 17.84
C GLN A 164 -9.26 4.39 17.67
N ASP A 165 -8.45 5.41 17.93
CA ASP A 165 -8.84 6.82 17.75
C ASP A 165 -9.29 7.12 16.31
N PHE A 166 -8.62 6.55 15.31
CA PHE A 166 -9.05 6.69 13.92
C PHE A 166 -10.41 6.04 13.64
N SER A 167 -10.67 4.88 14.23
CA SER A 167 -11.94 4.18 14.07
C SER A 167 -13.12 4.93 14.70
N GLU A 168 -12.85 5.73 15.74
CA GLU A 168 -13.86 6.56 16.39
C GLU A 168 -14.08 7.90 15.66
N LYS A 169 -13.02 8.48 15.08
CA LYS A 169 -13.08 9.80 14.41
C LYS A 169 -13.62 9.77 12.97
N TYR A 170 -13.37 8.71 12.21
CA TYR A 170 -13.77 8.64 10.81
C TYR A 170 -14.79 7.52 10.57
N PRO A 171 -15.98 7.80 10.01
CA PRO A 171 -16.94 6.77 9.64
C PRO A 171 -16.37 5.89 8.51
N MET A 172 -15.75 4.79 8.94
CA MET A 172 -15.45 3.52 8.26
C MET A 172 -15.38 3.53 6.71
N THR A 173 -14.28 4.02 6.14
CA THR A 173 -13.92 3.79 4.73
C THR A 173 -13.12 2.49 4.55
N GLY A 174 -13.20 1.88 3.36
CA GLY A 174 -12.65 0.54 3.02
C GLY A 174 -11.21 0.24 3.49
N LEU A 175 -10.35 1.25 3.60
CA LEU A 175 -8.98 1.13 4.11
C LEU A 175 -8.91 0.88 5.63
N ILE A 176 -9.88 1.39 6.40
CA ILE A 176 -10.07 1.06 7.83
C ILE A 176 -10.73 -0.33 7.96
N LEU A 177 -11.48 -0.76 6.95
CA LEU A 177 -12.09 -2.10 6.83
C LEU A 177 -11.13 -3.23 6.42
N ASN A 178 -9.89 -2.98 5.97
CA ASN A 178 -8.86 -4.04 6.07
C ASN A 178 -8.57 -4.40 7.54
N GLY A 179 -9.02 -3.54 8.47
CA GLY A 179 -9.19 -3.85 9.88
C GLY A 179 -10.57 -4.41 10.27
N LYS A 180 -11.60 -4.50 9.40
CA LYS A 180 -12.93 -5.02 9.77
C LYS A 180 -13.87 -5.71 8.75
N ALA A 181 -13.80 -5.60 7.42
CA ALA A 181 -14.65 -6.40 6.52
C ALA A 181 -14.20 -6.41 5.05
N ASP A 182 -13.47 -7.45 4.67
CA ASP A 182 -13.99 -8.42 3.72
C ASP A 182 -13.65 -9.81 4.28
N ALA A 183 -14.67 -10.65 4.49
CA ALA A 183 -14.46 -11.99 5.06
C ALA A 183 -13.70 -12.93 4.12
N LYS A 184 -13.37 -12.48 2.90
CA LYS A 184 -12.67 -13.23 1.86
C LYS A 184 -11.35 -12.61 1.41
N ASP A 185 -11.00 -11.42 1.90
CA ASP A 185 -9.73 -10.78 1.58
C ASP A 185 -8.56 -11.53 2.26
N PRO A 186 -7.49 -11.89 1.52
CA PRO A 186 -6.39 -12.70 2.05
C PRO A 186 -5.68 -12.02 3.22
N GLU A 187 -5.39 -10.74 3.11
CA GLU A 187 -4.71 -9.95 4.14
C GLU A 187 -5.58 -9.78 5.39
N THR A 188 -6.88 -9.59 5.23
CA THR A 188 -7.84 -9.53 6.34
C THR A 188 -7.91 -10.85 7.10
N LEU A 189 -7.99 -11.98 6.39
CA LEU A 189 -7.97 -13.31 7.00
C LEU A 189 -6.63 -13.60 7.70
N ALA A 190 -5.51 -13.21 7.09
CA ALA A 190 -4.18 -13.35 7.68
C ALA A 190 -4.04 -12.52 8.97
N ASN A 191 -4.50 -11.27 8.96
CA ASN A 191 -4.49 -10.39 10.13
C ASN A 191 -5.39 -10.95 11.24
N LEU A 192 -6.56 -11.50 10.92
CA LEU A 192 -7.45 -12.15 11.89
C LEU A 192 -6.84 -13.41 12.52
N VAL A 193 -6.07 -14.20 11.75
CA VAL A 193 -5.31 -15.35 12.28
C VAL A 193 -4.27 -14.89 13.29
N VAL A 194 -3.45 -13.90 12.93
CA VAL A 194 -2.37 -13.37 13.78
C VAL A 194 -2.94 -12.73 15.05
N CYS A 195 -3.97 -11.90 14.93
CA CYS A 195 -4.62 -11.25 16.08
C CYS A 195 -5.28 -12.28 17.02
N SER A 196 -5.95 -13.30 16.48
CA SER A 196 -6.58 -14.33 17.30
C SER A 196 -5.55 -15.14 18.09
N LEU A 197 -4.40 -15.47 17.48
CA LEU A 197 -3.28 -16.12 18.17
C LEU A 197 -2.72 -15.25 19.31
N HIS A 198 -2.50 -13.94 19.07
CA HIS A 198 -2.00 -13.02 20.10
C HIS A 198 -2.97 -12.80 21.25
N LEU A 199 -4.28 -12.90 21.00
CA LEU A 199 -5.33 -12.79 22.01
C LEU A 199 -5.64 -14.13 22.72
N GLY A 200 -4.92 -15.21 22.39
CA GLY A 200 -5.15 -16.54 22.96
C GLY A 200 -6.49 -17.19 22.54
N LYS A 201 -7.08 -16.72 21.43
CA LYS A 201 -8.35 -17.23 20.88
C LYS A 201 -8.08 -18.19 19.72
N SER A 202 -9.04 -19.08 19.43
CA SER A 202 -8.93 -20.00 18.29
C SER A 202 -8.89 -19.24 16.96
N SER A 203 -7.79 -19.39 16.22
CA SER A 203 -7.59 -18.84 14.88
C SER A 203 -7.95 -19.85 13.76
N SER A 204 -8.32 -21.08 14.13
CA SER A 204 -8.48 -22.23 13.23
C SER A 204 -9.49 -21.94 12.11
N ARG A 205 -10.59 -21.25 12.41
CA ARG A 205 -11.61 -20.92 11.42
C ARG A 205 -11.06 -20.00 10.31
N TYR A 206 -10.30 -18.97 10.68
CA TYR A 206 -9.76 -17.99 9.74
C TYR A 206 -8.61 -18.58 8.92
N LEU A 207 -7.77 -19.40 9.56
CA LEU A 207 -6.68 -20.10 8.89
C LEU A 207 -7.20 -21.13 7.88
N SER A 208 -8.23 -21.89 8.23
CA SER A 208 -8.88 -22.82 7.29
C SER A 208 -9.52 -22.10 6.11
N GLN A 209 -10.16 -20.95 6.36
CA GLN A 209 -10.72 -20.13 5.29
C GLN A 209 -9.62 -19.59 4.36
N LEU A 210 -8.50 -19.10 4.92
CA LEU A 210 -7.36 -18.60 4.16
C LEU A 210 -6.69 -19.70 3.33
N LYS A 211 -6.49 -20.90 3.90
CA LYS A 211 -5.98 -22.07 3.17
C LYS A 211 -6.89 -22.45 1.99
N LEU A 212 -8.20 -22.27 2.12
CA LEU A 212 -9.19 -22.65 1.11
C LEU A 212 -9.37 -21.59 0.02
N THR A 213 -9.34 -20.30 0.35
CA THR A 213 -9.57 -19.22 -0.63
C THR A 213 -8.29 -18.70 -1.27
N HIS A 214 -7.17 -18.70 -0.55
CA HIS A 214 -5.89 -18.12 -0.98
C HIS A 214 -4.69 -19.00 -0.58
N PRO A 215 -4.55 -20.20 -1.17
CA PRO A 215 -3.53 -21.17 -0.79
C PRO A 215 -2.08 -20.67 -1.00
N GLU A 216 -1.88 -19.74 -1.94
CA GLU A 216 -0.57 -19.17 -2.24
C GLU A 216 -0.12 -18.06 -1.26
N HIS A 217 -0.99 -17.65 -0.34
CA HIS A 217 -0.71 -16.56 0.59
C HIS A 217 0.48 -16.89 1.52
N ILE A 218 1.32 -15.88 1.82
CA ILE A 218 2.61 -16.05 2.53
C ILE A 218 2.45 -16.73 3.90
N LEU A 219 1.35 -16.45 4.62
CA LEU A 219 1.05 -17.05 5.92
C LEU A 219 0.72 -18.54 5.81
N VAL A 220 0.04 -18.96 4.74
CA VAL A 220 -0.31 -20.37 4.50
C VAL A 220 0.93 -21.19 4.19
N LYS A 221 1.78 -20.70 3.27
CA LYS A 221 3.06 -21.35 2.95
C LYS A 221 3.96 -21.49 4.17
N ARG A 222 4.08 -20.45 4.98
CA ARG A 222 4.86 -20.48 6.23
C ARG A 222 4.29 -21.46 7.25
N ALA A 223 2.96 -21.52 7.40
CA ALA A 223 2.31 -22.46 8.31
C ALA A 223 2.55 -23.92 7.88
N SER A 224 2.36 -24.24 6.59
CA SER A 224 2.60 -25.59 6.05
C SER A 224 4.07 -26.00 6.22
N SER A 225 5.01 -25.11 5.89
CA SER A 225 6.44 -25.39 6.07
C SER A 225 6.82 -25.60 7.54
N ALA A 226 6.15 -24.93 8.47
CA ALA A 226 6.36 -25.13 9.91
C ALA A 226 5.75 -26.45 10.39
N GLU A 227 4.55 -26.82 9.92
CA GLU A 227 3.91 -28.12 10.16
C GLU A 227 4.84 -29.27 9.69
N ASP A 228 5.35 -29.21 8.46
CA ASP A 228 6.28 -30.22 7.90
C ASP A 228 7.60 -30.31 8.66
N SER A 229 8.09 -29.19 9.19
CA SER A 229 9.33 -29.15 9.98
C SER A 229 9.12 -29.75 11.37
N PHE A 230 7.96 -29.50 11.96
CA PHE A 230 7.58 -30.08 13.24
C PHE A 230 7.35 -31.59 13.14
N GLU A 231 6.67 -32.06 12.10
CA GLU A 231 6.41 -33.49 11.91
C GLU A 231 7.71 -34.28 11.68
N ARG A 232 8.64 -33.72 10.89
CA ARG A 232 10.00 -34.28 10.76
C ARG A 232 10.74 -34.33 12.10
N ALA A 233 10.62 -33.31 12.94
CA ALA A 233 11.24 -33.31 14.26
C ALA A 233 10.64 -34.38 15.17
N VAL A 234 9.32 -34.55 15.17
CA VAL A 234 8.63 -35.59 15.95
C VAL A 234 9.07 -36.99 15.49
N GLN A 235 9.15 -37.22 14.18
CA GLN A 235 9.64 -38.50 13.64
C GLN A 235 11.12 -38.77 13.93
N SER A 236 11.93 -37.74 14.20
CA SER A 236 13.34 -37.90 14.58
C SER A 236 13.55 -38.18 16.07
N VAL A 237 12.52 -37.94 16.89
CA VAL A 237 12.55 -38.11 18.36
C VAL A 237 11.80 -39.37 18.80
N ALA A 238 10.95 -39.93 17.93
CA ALA A 238 10.31 -41.24 18.08
C ALA A 238 11.23 -42.38 17.61
#